data_AF-A0A2E7URP7-F1
#
_entry.id   AF-A0A2E7URP7-F1
#
_cell.length_a   1.000
_cell.length_b   1.000
_cell.length_c   1.000
_cell.angle_alpha   90.00
_cell.angle_beta   90.00
_cell.angle_gamma   90.00
#
_symmetry.space_group_name_H-M   'P 1'
#
loop_
_entity.id
_entity.type
_entity.pdbx_description
1 polymer ?
#
loop_
_entity_poly.entity_id
_entity_poly.type
_entity_poly.pdbx_seq_one_letter_code
_entity_poly.pdbx_strand_id
1 'polypeptide(L)'
;MNNKLLGLSVLGLSLATTGCKLKDKLEDALDGENDSYCETVCDWATACVDGTTTSMTQEEAYAACITATEAEDPGCGGAEDGLSVDDALILNECNDAQAEQDCAALTGSEVEIVKGTPPVGTCMLAYGQGTQAVVDAAINLPDATALADLNNIQPYKTYNAARNAVIDSGAVICERWEETICGYATECAAEKTGADLDQEYIDTTTAACIDYVFGNITDECISSGQWDTIIPIDYNPARYSAEECMDGIDEGVASGGACDLFTSLPPAICAGAYLTDPQQVESIFTLVIEFTDAQL
;
A
#
# COMPACT_ATOMS: atom_id res chain seq x y z
N MET A 1 8.02 32.93 35.74
CA MET A 1 6.72 33.52 35.37
C MET A 1 6.44 33.09 33.95
N ASN A 2 5.35 32.36 33.78
CA ASN A 2 4.92 31.68 32.56
C ASN A 2 4.53 32.66 31.45
N ASN A 3 4.98 32.41 30.23
CA ASN A 3 4.36 32.91 29.00
C ASN A 3 3.74 31.71 28.27
N LYS A 4 2.57 31.25 28.74
CA LYS A 4 1.60 30.51 27.94
C LYS A 4 0.48 31.50 27.67
N LEU A 5 0.22 31.83 26.41
CA LEU A 5 -1.04 32.38 25.86
C LEU A 5 -0.71 33.01 24.51
N LEU A 6 -0.85 32.24 23.44
CA LEU A 6 -1.10 32.66 22.06
C LEU A 6 -1.22 31.37 21.22
N GLY A 7 -2.37 30.70 21.29
CA GLY A 7 -2.60 29.45 20.58
C GLY A 7 -3.96 28.86 20.94
N LEU A 8 -5.05 29.56 20.60
CA LEU A 8 -6.41 29.08 20.85
C LEU A 8 -7.50 29.88 20.09
N SER A 9 -7.27 30.21 18.82
CA SER A 9 -8.26 31.00 18.08
C SER A 9 -8.43 30.69 16.59
N VAL A 10 -7.97 29.52 16.11
CA VAL A 10 -8.15 29.13 14.69
C VAL A 10 -9.02 27.87 14.51
N LEU A 11 -9.25 27.06 15.55
CA LEU A 11 -10.03 25.82 15.46
C LEU A 11 -11.57 26.00 15.39
N GLY A 12 -12.08 27.23 15.37
CA GLY A 12 -13.51 27.50 15.53
C GLY A 12 -14.35 27.58 14.25
N LEU A 13 -13.82 27.29 13.05
CA LEU A 13 -14.52 27.65 11.80
C LEU A 13 -14.85 26.51 10.80
N SER A 14 -14.46 25.26 11.02
CA SER A 14 -14.77 24.15 10.08
C SER A 14 -15.92 23.24 10.50
N LEU A 15 -16.31 23.19 11.79
CA LEU A 15 -17.28 22.22 12.33
C LEU A 15 -18.77 22.46 11.99
N ALA A 16 -19.11 23.41 11.11
CA ALA A 16 -20.48 23.96 11.05
C ALA A 16 -21.40 23.41 9.94
N THR A 17 -21.01 22.46 9.08
CA THR A 17 -21.83 22.12 7.89
C THR A 17 -22.51 20.74 7.87
N THR A 18 -22.38 19.90 8.90
CA THR A 18 -23.03 18.57 8.94
C THR A 18 -23.75 18.34 10.28
N GLY A 19 -24.92 18.97 10.44
CA GLY A 19 -25.64 19.04 11.73
C GLY A 19 -26.14 17.72 12.35
N CYS A 20 -26.17 16.61 11.60
CA CYS A 20 -26.41 15.28 12.19
C CYS A 20 -25.11 14.63 12.68
N LYS A 21 -24.08 14.56 11.83
CA LYS A 21 -22.78 13.99 12.20
C LYS A 21 -22.13 14.70 13.39
N LEU A 22 -22.30 16.02 13.55
CA LEU A 22 -21.76 16.75 14.70
C LEU A 22 -22.43 16.38 16.02
N LYS A 23 -23.74 16.08 15.99
CA LYS A 23 -24.47 15.68 17.20
C LYS A 23 -24.01 14.32 17.67
N ASP A 24 -23.91 13.36 16.73
CA ASP A 24 -23.48 12.00 17.02
C ASP A 24 -22.03 12.01 17.54
N LYS A 25 -21.11 12.72 16.86
CA LYS A 25 -19.71 12.90 17.33
C LYS A 25 -19.58 13.53 18.71
N LEU A 26 -20.48 14.46 19.04
CA LEU A 26 -20.49 15.10 20.36
C LEU A 26 -21.04 14.17 21.42
N GLU A 27 -22.01 13.32 21.08
CA GLU A 27 -22.52 12.28 21.95
C GLU A 27 -21.43 11.21 22.19
N ASP A 28 -20.78 10.71 21.15
CA ASP A 28 -19.65 9.78 21.20
C ASP A 28 -18.50 10.32 22.07
N ALA A 29 -18.11 11.59 21.84
CA ALA A 29 -17.08 12.27 22.63
C ALA A 29 -17.47 12.48 24.11
N LEU A 30 -18.76 12.62 24.41
CA LEU A 30 -19.26 12.78 25.79
C LEU A 30 -19.43 11.45 26.52
N ASP A 31 -19.78 10.39 25.78
CA ASP A 31 -19.96 9.05 26.29
C ASP A 31 -18.64 8.27 26.36
N GLY A 32 -17.59 8.77 25.70
CA GLY A 32 -16.24 8.21 25.72
C GLY A 32 -16.04 7.04 24.75
N GLU A 33 -16.98 6.83 23.82
CA GLU A 33 -16.88 5.82 22.75
C GLU A 33 -16.16 6.47 21.56
N ASN A 34 -14.83 6.33 21.42
CA ASN A 34 -14.12 6.92 20.29
C ASN A 34 -13.07 5.95 19.74
N ASP A 35 -13.32 5.27 18.62
CA ASP A 35 -12.35 4.33 18.04
C ASP A 35 -10.92 4.88 18.05
N SER A 36 -9.93 4.04 18.34
CA SER A 36 -8.55 4.52 18.28
C SER A 36 -8.15 4.87 16.85
N TYR A 37 -7.22 5.81 16.70
CA TYR A 37 -6.68 6.14 15.39
C TYR A 37 -6.01 4.92 14.73
N CYS A 38 -5.38 4.03 15.53
CA CYS A 38 -4.76 2.79 15.04
C CYS A 38 -5.77 1.79 14.52
N GLU A 39 -6.84 1.53 15.26
CA GLU A 39 -7.91 0.65 14.79
C GLU A 39 -8.53 1.21 13.51
N THR A 40 -8.78 2.52 13.45
CA THR A 40 -9.33 3.15 12.24
C THR A 40 -8.41 3.01 11.02
N VAL A 41 -7.09 3.28 11.16
CA VAL A 41 -6.17 3.09 10.02
C VAL A 41 -6.00 1.62 9.66
N CYS A 42 -6.09 0.70 10.62
CA CYS A 42 -5.98 -0.73 10.36
C CYS A 42 -7.24 -1.29 9.71
N ASP A 43 -8.43 -0.84 10.10
CA ASP A 43 -9.68 -1.18 9.42
C ASP A 43 -9.64 -0.72 7.97
N TRP A 44 -9.20 0.52 7.72
CA TRP A 44 -8.99 1.02 6.36
C TRP A 44 -7.97 0.17 5.58
N ALA A 45 -6.77 -0.02 6.12
CA ALA A 45 -5.67 -0.70 5.43
C ALA A 45 -6.05 -2.15 5.11
N THR A 46 -6.71 -2.84 6.04
CA THR A 46 -7.16 -4.23 5.83
C THR A 46 -8.35 -4.35 4.90
N ALA A 47 -9.28 -3.38 4.91
CA ALA A 47 -10.36 -3.33 3.93
C ALA A 47 -9.82 -3.13 2.51
N CYS A 48 -8.70 -2.42 2.35
CA CYS A 48 -8.11 -2.14 1.04
C CYS A 48 -7.29 -3.29 0.44
N VAL A 49 -6.86 -4.29 1.21
CA VAL A 49 -6.11 -5.44 0.66
C VAL A 49 -7.00 -6.59 0.14
N ASP A 50 -8.30 -6.58 0.44
CA ASP A 50 -9.39 -7.53 0.05
C ASP A 50 -9.00 -9.00 -0.26
N GLY A 51 -7.97 -9.52 0.41
CA GLY A 51 -7.52 -10.92 0.30
C GLY A 51 -6.91 -11.34 -1.05
N THR A 52 -6.73 -10.44 -2.02
CA THR A 52 -6.14 -10.76 -3.34
C THR A 52 -4.75 -10.16 -3.56
N THR A 53 -4.41 -9.10 -2.82
CA THR A 53 -3.16 -8.34 -3.00
C THR A 53 -2.08 -8.67 -1.97
N THR A 54 -2.44 -9.45 -0.95
CA THR A 54 -1.58 -9.90 0.14
C THR A 54 -1.70 -11.40 0.33
N SER A 55 -0.59 -12.03 0.73
CA SER A 55 -0.55 -13.45 1.12
C SER A 55 -1.25 -13.76 2.46
N MET A 56 -1.70 -12.73 3.18
CA MET A 56 -2.28 -12.82 4.52
C MET A 56 -3.81 -12.91 4.48
N THR A 57 -4.41 -13.61 5.44
CA THR A 57 -5.85 -13.47 5.69
C THR A 57 -6.19 -12.09 6.27
N GLN A 58 -7.45 -11.66 6.16
CA GLN A 58 -7.89 -10.38 6.71
C GLN A 58 -7.62 -10.25 8.22
N GLU A 59 -7.82 -11.34 8.99
CA GLU A 59 -7.53 -11.37 10.43
C GLU A 59 -6.03 -11.25 10.71
N GLU A 60 -5.18 -11.91 9.92
CA GLU A 60 -3.72 -11.82 10.05
C GLU A 60 -3.22 -10.42 9.69
N ALA A 61 -3.75 -9.83 8.60
CA ALA A 61 -3.41 -8.48 8.17
C ALA A 61 -3.78 -7.46 9.25
N TYR A 62 -4.97 -7.58 9.85
CA TYR A 62 -5.40 -6.72 10.95
C TYR A 62 -4.51 -6.86 12.18
N ALA A 63 -4.20 -8.10 12.59
CA ALA A 63 -3.34 -8.34 13.74
C ALA A 63 -1.91 -7.80 13.52
N ALA A 64 -1.36 -7.95 12.32
CA ALA A 64 -0.06 -7.38 11.96
C ALA A 64 -0.10 -5.85 11.95
N CYS A 65 -1.17 -5.27 11.42
CA CYS A 65 -1.38 -3.83 11.42
C CYS A 65 -1.42 -3.25 12.84
N ILE A 66 -2.24 -3.81 13.74
CA ILE A 66 -2.31 -3.38 15.14
C ILE A 66 -0.93 -3.50 15.81
N THR A 67 -0.25 -4.64 15.62
CA THR A 67 1.09 -4.83 16.20
C THR A 67 2.09 -3.77 15.72
N ALA A 68 2.09 -3.45 14.42
CA ALA A 68 2.99 -2.47 13.83
C ALA A 68 2.65 -1.05 14.29
N THR A 69 1.37 -0.71 14.33
CA THR A 69 0.91 0.63 14.73
C THR A 69 1.11 0.89 16.22
N GLU A 70 0.90 -0.10 17.09
CA GLU A 70 1.22 -0.01 18.53
C GLU A 70 2.73 0.07 18.81
N ALA A 71 3.57 -0.52 17.94
CA ALA A 71 5.02 -0.38 18.07
C ALA A 71 5.48 1.07 17.82
N GLU A 72 4.82 1.77 16.89
CA GLU A 72 5.07 3.19 16.62
C GLU A 72 4.38 4.12 17.64
N ASP A 73 3.16 3.78 18.04
CA ASP A 73 2.38 4.50 19.03
C ASP A 73 1.86 3.55 20.14
N PRO A 74 2.65 3.35 21.21
CA PRO A 74 2.25 2.48 22.32
C PRO A 74 1.01 2.96 23.08
N GLY A 75 0.55 4.20 22.86
CA GLY A 75 -0.65 4.75 23.45
C GLY A 75 -1.90 4.51 22.62
N CYS A 76 -1.77 3.94 21.43
CA CYS A 76 -2.81 3.98 20.42
C CYS A 76 -3.92 2.95 20.66
N GLY A 77 -3.61 1.73 21.12
CA GLY A 77 -4.61 0.69 21.47
C GLY A 77 -5.42 0.97 22.76
N GLY A 78 -5.62 2.24 23.11
CA GLY A 78 -6.31 2.63 24.34
C GLY A 78 -6.27 4.13 24.70
N ALA A 79 -6.06 5.02 23.72
CA ALA A 79 -5.97 6.48 23.95
C ALA A 79 -7.31 7.14 24.36
N GLU A 80 -8.41 6.39 24.42
CA GLU A 80 -9.77 6.90 24.62
C GLU A 80 -10.02 7.37 26.07
N ASP A 81 -9.27 6.83 27.03
CA ASP A 81 -9.45 7.14 28.45
C ASP A 81 -8.81 8.48 28.84
N GLY A 82 -9.67 9.48 29.09
CA GLY A 82 -9.25 10.75 29.69
C GLY A 82 -8.90 11.86 28.71
N LEU A 83 -9.29 11.73 27.44
CA LEU A 83 -9.27 12.83 26.48
C LEU A 83 -10.21 13.96 26.92
N SER A 84 -9.88 15.19 26.55
CA SER A 84 -10.83 16.29 26.66
C SER A 84 -11.89 16.18 25.56
N VAL A 85 -13.08 16.75 25.77
CA VAL A 85 -14.15 16.76 24.75
C VAL A 85 -13.66 17.38 23.43
N ASP A 86 -12.82 18.41 23.50
CA ASP A 86 -12.26 19.04 22.30
C ASP A 86 -11.29 18.08 21.56
N ASP A 87 -10.47 17.33 22.30
CA ASP A 87 -9.54 16.35 21.71
C ASP A 87 -10.29 15.14 21.12
N ALA A 88 -11.35 14.67 21.79
CA ALA A 88 -12.20 13.58 21.31
C ALA A 88 -12.95 13.98 20.03
N LEU A 89 -13.46 15.22 19.95
CA LEU A 89 -14.06 15.73 18.71
C LEU A 89 -13.07 15.78 17.53
N ILE A 90 -11.82 16.18 17.81
CA ILE A 90 -10.74 16.19 16.81
C ILE A 90 -10.39 14.77 16.37
N LEU A 91 -10.29 13.83 17.32
CA LEU A 91 -10.05 12.42 17.03
C LEU A 91 -11.16 11.83 16.15
N ASN A 92 -12.43 12.06 16.49
CA ASN A 92 -13.58 11.60 15.67
C ASN A 92 -13.63 12.27 14.29
N GLU A 93 -13.14 13.50 14.14
CA GLU A 93 -12.98 14.12 12.82
C GLU A 93 -11.83 13.52 12.02
N CYS A 94 -10.72 13.19 12.69
CA CYS A 94 -9.59 12.52 12.07
C CYS A 94 -9.95 11.10 11.62
N ASN A 95 -10.59 10.30 12.47
CA ASN A 95 -10.99 8.93 12.17
C ASN A 95 -11.99 8.87 11.00
N ASP A 96 -13.02 9.73 11.01
CA ASP A 96 -13.97 9.83 9.89
C ASP A 96 -13.25 10.09 8.57
N ALA A 97 -12.32 11.04 8.56
CA ALA A 97 -11.61 11.41 7.35
C ALA A 97 -10.64 10.30 6.88
N GLN A 98 -10.11 9.52 7.82
CA GLN A 98 -9.28 8.36 7.53
C GLN A 98 -10.10 7.19 6.97
N ALA A 99 -11.29 6.93 7.52
CA ALA A 99 -12.20 5.90 7.04
C ALA A 99 -12.77 6.20 5.64
N GLU A 100 -12.87 7.48 5.26
CA GLU A 100 -13.31 7.93 3.93
C GLU A 100 -12.18 7.87 2.87
N GLN A 101 -11.00 7.34 3.20
CA GLN A 101 -9.84 7.33 2.32
C GLN A 101 -9.88 6.26 1.23
N ASP A 102 -9.43 6.64 0.03
CA ASP A 102 -9.37 5.77 -1.15
C ASP A 102 -8.26 4.71 -1.01
N CYS A 103 -8.52 3.47 -1.46
CA CYS A 103 -7.53 2.39 -1.44
C CYS A 103 -6.34 2.63 -2.38
N ALA A 104 -6.44 3.53 -3.37
CA ALA A 104 -5.29 3.98 -4.14
C ALA A 104 -4.20 4.61 -3.24
N ALA A 105 -4.54 5.06 -2.03
CA ALA A 105 -3.57 5.51 -1.04
C ALA A 105 -2.71 4.38 -0.45
N LEU A 106 -3.13 3.12 -0.57
CA LEU A 106 -2.42 1.98 0.00
C LEU A 106 -1.17 1.63 -0.82
N THR A 107 -1.31 1.44 -2.13
CA THR A 107 -0.23 0.99 -3.04
C THR A 107 -0.13 1.77 -4.36
N GLY A 108 -0.95 2.80 -4.57
CA GLY A 108 -1.05 3.50 -5.86
C GLY A 108 0.18 4.36 -6.24
N SER A 109 0.00 5.24 -7.21
CA SER A 109 1.05 6.17 -7.64
C SER A 109 1.48 7.12 -6.51
N GLU A 110 2.63 7.80 -6.68
CA GLU A 110 3.12 8.82 -5.72
C GLU A 110 2.03 9.82 -5.36
N VAL A 111 1.29 10.27 -6.38
CA VAL A 111 0.24 11.26 -6.22
C VAL A 111 -0.93 10.71 -5.41
N GLU A 112 -1.27 9.44 -5.57
CA GLU A 112 -2.38 8.78 -4.87
C GLU A 112 -2.01 8.51 -3.41
N ILE A 113 -0.80 8.00 -3.16
CA ILE A 113 -0.28 7.79 -1.80
C ILE A 113 -0.14 9.12 -1.06
N VAL A 114 0.39 10.17 -1.71
CA VAL A 114 0.52 11.50 -1.10
C VAL A 114 -0.84 12.13 -0.81
N LYS A 115 -1.81 12.03 -1.74
CA LYS A 115 -3.20 12.45 -1.51
C LYS A 115 -3.87 11.65 -0.39
N GLY A 116 -3.45 10.42 -0.23
CA GLY A 116 -3.81 9.48 0.81
C GLY A 116 -3.18 9.74 2.17
N THR A 117 -2.32 10.74 2.33
CA THR A 117 -1.81 11.04 3.67
C THR A 117 -2.92 11.55 4.60
N PRO A 118 -2.82 11.30 5.92
CA PRO A 118 -3.82 11.77 6.87
C PRO A 118 -4.04 13.28 6.76
N PRO A 119 -5.28 13.79 6.85
CA PRO A 119 -5.57 15.21 6.71
C PRO A 119 -4.70 16.08 7.61
N VAL A 120 -3.87 16.92 6.98
CA VAL A 120 -2.83 17.70 7.68
C VAL A 120 -3.44 18.60 8.78
N GLY A 121 -4.57 19.24 8.47
CA GLY A 121 -5.24 20.18 9.36
C GLY A 121 -5.84 19.53 10.61
N THR A 122 -6.47 18.37 10.44
CA THR A 122 -7.27 17.71 11.48
C THR A 122 -6.48 16.61 12.18
N CYS A 123 -5.82 15.72 11.43
CA CYS A 123 -5.05 14.62 11.99
C CYS A 123 -3.63 15.04 12.40
N MET A 124 -2.86 15.62 11.48
CA MET A 124 -1.42 15.83 11.73
C MET A 124 -1.14 16.99 12.68
N LEU A 125 -1.83 18.13 12.49
CA LEU A 125 -1.66 19.32 13.33
C LEU A 125 -2.34 19.19 14.70
N ALA A 126 -3.62 18.81 14.70
CA ALA A 126 -4.44 18.91 15.90
C ALA A 126 -4.28 17.68 16.81
N TYR A 127 -4.20 16.48 16.23
CA TYR A 127 -4.00 15.23 16.97
C TYR A 127 -2.50 14.86 17.15
N GLY A 128 -1.66 15.09 16.14
CA GLY A 128 -0.25 14.67 16.12
C GLY A 128 0.82 15.63 16.64
N GLN A 129 0.45 16.83 17.13
CA GLN A 129 1.37 17.91 17.51
C GLN A 129 2.33 18.39 16.40
N GLY A 130 1.81 18.64 15.19
CA GLY A 130 2.57 19.26 14.11
C GLY A 130 2.85 20.77 14.31
N THR A 131 3.94 21.27 13.72
CA THR A 131 4.18 22.72 13.58
C THR A 131 3.72 23.22 12.21
N GLN A 132 3.50 24.53 12.03
CA GLN A 132 3.17 25.13 10.73
C GLN A 132 4.20 24.78 9.63
N ALA A 133 5.47 24.57 9.99
CA ALA A 133 6.49 24.12 9.04
C ALA A 133 6.20 22.73 8.45
N VAL A 134 5.55 21.85 9.23
CA VAL A 134 5.15 20.52 8.75
C VAL A 134 3.94 20.57 7.83
N VAL A 135 3.07 21.58 8.02
CA VAL A 135 1.95 21.85 7.10
C VAL A 135 2.47 22.25 5.73
N ASP A 136 3.43 23.17 5.71
CA ASP A 136 4.02 23.66 4.47
C ASP A 136 4.86 22.56 3.78
N ALA A 137 5.44 21.63 4.56
CA ALA A 137 6.14 20.44 4.07
C ALA A 137 5.18 19.40 3.44
N ALA A 138 4.06 19.08 4.09
CA ALA A 138 3.05 18.16 3.57
C ALA A 138 2.41 18.64 2.26
N ILE A 139 2.20 19.96 2.13
CA ILE A 139 1.60 20.58 0.95
C ILE A 139 2.59 20.60 -0.25
N ASN A 140 3.91 20.55 0.00
CA ASN A 140 4.95 20.73 -1.03
C ASN A 140 5.88 19.51 -1.19
N LEU A 141 5.39 18.29 -0.97
CA LEU A 141 6.11 17.07 -1.38
C LEU A 141 6.41 17.16 -2.88
N PRO A 142 7.70 17.06 -3.31
CA PRO A 142 8.59 15.96 -2.93
C PRO A 142 10.02 16.39 -2.49
N ASP A 143 10.19 17.50 -1.77
CA ASP A 143 11.53 17.83 -1.23
C ASP A 143 11.88 16.84 -0.11
N ALA A 144 12.97 16.09 -0.24
CA ALA A 144 13.43 15.09 0.74
C ALA A 144 13.57 15.64 2.17
N THR A 145 13.74 16.96 2.30
CA THR A 145 13.78 17.67 3.58
C THR A 145 12.41 17.73 4.27
N ALA A 146 11.33 17.85 3.50
CA ALA A 146 9.94 17.86 3.98
C ALA A 146 9.49 16.47 4.49
N LEU A 147 10.01 15.40 3.86
CA LEU A 147 9.68 14.02 4.18
C LEU A 147 10.17 13.60 5.58
N ALA A 148 11.35 14.07 5.99
CA ALA A 148 11.93 13.78 7.30
C ALA A 148 11.14 14.42 8.45
N ASP A 149 10.55 15.60 8.23
CA ASP A 149 9.77 16.31 9.24
C ASP A 149 8.38 15.70 9.44
N LEU A 150 7.71 15.26 8.36
CA LEU A 150 6.47 14.50 8.44
C LEU A 150 6.65 13.21 9.25
N ASN A 151 7.81 12.59 9.08
CA ASN A 151 8.19 11.37 9.75
C ASN A 151 8.28 11.46 11.28
N ASN A 152 8.26 12.67 11.83
CA ASN A 152 8.25 12.90 13.27
C ASN A 152 6.84 13.14 13.83
N ILE A 153 5.81 13.18 12.98
CA ILE A 153 4.42 13.34 13.38
C ILE A 153 3.77 11.99 13.62
N GLN A 154 3.20 11.79 14.81
CA GLN A 154 2.72 10.48 15.26
C GLN A 154 1.61 9.89 14.36
N PRO A 155 0.53 10.62 13.99
CA PRO A 155 -0.51 10.10 13.10
C PRO A 155 0.03 9.66 11.74
N TYR A 156 1.04 10.37 11.25
CA TYR A 156 1.67 10.04 9.98
C TYR A 156 2.54 8.77 10.08
N LYS A 157 3.26 8.57 11.19
CA LYS A 157 3.96 7.30 11.44
C LYS A 157 3.00 6.13 11.55
N THR A 158 1.93 6.30 12.33
CA THR A 158 0.90 5.30 12.54
C THR A 158 0.24 4.90 11.23
N TYR A 159 -0.14 5.88 10.39
CA TYR A 159 -0.66 5.63 9.05
C TYR A 159 0.29 4.80 8.18
N ASN A 160 1.58 5.16 8.13
CA ASN A 160 2.54 4.44 7.30
C ASN A 160 2.89 3.05 7.86
N ALA A 161 2.90 2.90 9.19
CA ALA A 161 3.04 1.59 9.83
C ALA A 161 1.86 0.69 9.48
N ALA A 162 0.64 1.21 9.48
CA ALA A 162 -0.55 0.46 9.08
C ALA A 162 -0.46 -0.01 7.62
N ARG A 163 -0.15 0.91 6.69
CA ARG A 163 0.05 0.57 5.27
C ARG A 163 1.08 -0.53 5.08
N ASN A 164 2.28 -0.31 5.62
CA ASN A 164 3.40 -1.23 5.42
C ASN A 164 3.19 -2.60 6.07
N ALA A 165 2.30 -2.70 7.06
CA ALA A 165 2.05 -3.94 7.78
C ALA A 165 1.09 -4.89 7.05
N VAL A 166 0.27 -4.38 6.13
CA VAL A 166 -0.75 -5.18 5.44
C VAL A 166 -0.37 -5.52 3.99
N ILE A 167 0.58 -4.79 3.41
CA ILE A 167 1.07 -5.01 2.06
C ILE A 167 2.15 -6.12 2.06
N ASP A 168 2.25 -6.86 0.96
CA ASP A 168 3.30 -7.87 0.80
C ASP A 168 4.71 -7.23 0.85
N SER A 169 5.70 -7.97 1.34
CA SER A 169 7.10 -7.51 1.28
C SER A 169 7.62 -7.46 -0.16
N GLY A 170 8.68 -6.69 -0.40
CA GLY A 170 9.32 -6.65 -1.73
C GLY A 170 9.75 -8.04 -2.19
N ALA A 171 10.23 -8.88 -1.27
CA ALA A 171 10.58 -10.27 -1.56
C ALA A 171 9.39 -11.11 -2.04
N VAL A 172 8.24 -11.00 -1.37
CA VAL A 172 7.01 -11.71 -1.78
C VAL A 172 6.55 -11.25 -3.16
N ILE A 173 6.69 -9.96 -3.47
CA ILE A 173 6.36 -9.44 -4.80
C ILE A 173 7.36 -9.97 -5.85
N CYS A 174 8.67 -10.04 -5.53
CA CYS A 174 9.69 -10.61 -6.41
C CYS A 174 9.33 -12.06 -6.81
N GLU A 175 8.90 -12.88 -5.85
CA GLU A 175 8.47 -14.26 -6.08
C GLU A 175 7.13 -14.32 -6.84
N ARG A 176 6.13 -13.53 -6.44
CA ARG A 176 4.83 -13.51 -7.12
C ARG A 176 4.95 -13.11 -8.59
N TRP A 177 5.83 -12.16 -8.90
CA TRP A 177 6.06 -11.70 -10.28
C TRP A 177 6.52 -12.82 -11.21
N GLU A 178 7.48 -13.65 -10.79
CA GLU A 178 7.95 -14.78 -11.60
C GLU A 178 6.89 -15.87 -11.71
N GLU A 179 6.19 -16.16 -10.60
CA GLU A 179 5.11 -17.15 -10.57
C GLU A 179 3.95 -16.75 -11.50
N THR A 180 3.54 -15.48 -11.51
CA THR A 180 2.49 -14.97 -12.40
C THR A 180 2.90 -15.14 -13.87
N ILE A 181 4.08 -14.64 -14.26
CA ILE A 181 4.52 -14.68 -15.66
C ILE A 181 4.71 -16.13 -16.14
N CYS A 182 5.38 -16.98 -15.34
CA CYS A 182 5.63 -18.37 -15.71
C CYS A 182 4.40 -19.28 -15.55
N GLY A 183 3.46 -18.93 -14.67
CA GLY A 183 2.14 -19.55 -14.58
C GLY A 183 1.38 -19.39 -15.90
N TYR A 184 1.28 -18.17 -16.41
CA TYR A 184 0.63 -17.93 -17.71
C TYR A 184 1.40 -18.56 -18.89
N ALA A 185 2.73 -18.61 -18.83
CA ALA A 185 3.52 -19.33 -19.83
C ALA A 185 3.16 -20.83 -19.88
N THR A 186 3.01 -21.44 -18.70
CA THR A 186 2.60 -22.83 -18.54
C THR A 186 1.17 -23.08 -19.03
N GLU A 187 0.23 -22.20 -18.68
CA GLU A 187 -1.14 -22.25 -19.20
C GLU A 187 -1.18 -22.16 -20.72
N CYS A 188 -0.41 -21.23 -21.32
CA CYS A 188 -0.31 -21.11 -22.77
C CYS A 188 0.30 -22.37 -23.42
N ALA A 189 1.36 -22.93 -22.83
CA ALA A 189 1.97 -24.16 -23.33
C ALA A 189 0.94 -25.31 -23.36
N ALA A 190 0.18 -25.49 -22.27
CA ALA A 190 -0.86 -26.51 -22.19
C ALA A 190 -1.98 -26.29 -23.21
N GLU A 191 -2.44 -25.05 -23.40
CA GLU A 191 -3.42 -24.68 -24.43
C GLU A 191 -2.93 -25.09 -25.83
N LYS A 192 -1.67 -24.80 -26.17
CA LYS A 192 -1.09 -25.11 -27.48
C LYS A 192 -0.89 -26.62 -27.70
N THR A 193 -0.46 -27.36 -26.68
CA THR A 193 -0.20 -28.81 -26.78
C THR A 193 -1.47 -29.65 -26.60
N GLY A 194 -2.55 -29.06 -26.10
CA GLY A 194 -3.75 -29.77 -25.69
C GLY A 194 -3.50 -30.71 -24.50
N ALA A 195 -2.53 -30.36 -23.64
CA ALA A 195 -2.23 -31.13 -22.45
C ALA A 195 -3.29 -30.87 -21.37
N ASP A 196 -3.61 -31.89 -20.57
CA ASP A 196 -4.42 -31.69 -19.36
C ASP A 196 -3.56 -31.00 -18.30
N LEU A 197 -4.05 -29.87 -17.80
CA LEU A 197 -3.47 -29.13 -16.69
C LEU A 197 -3.78 -29.84 -15.37
N ASP A 198 -3.01 -30.88 -15.03
CA ASP A 198 -2.95 -31.34 -13.65
C ASP A 198 -1.93 -30.50 -12.84
N GLN A 199 -2.06 -30.54 -11.51
CA GLN A 199 -1.21 -29.72 -10.63
C GLN A 199 0.27 -30.09 -10.76
N GLU A 200 0.59 -31.37 -11.01
CA GLU A 200 1.97 -31.83 -11.17
C GLU A 200 2.61 -31.25 -12.44
N TYR A 201 1.85 -31.17 -13.54
CA TYR A 201 2.27 -30.52 -14.77
C TYR A 201 2.47 -29.01 -14.58
N ILE A 202 1.52 -28.34 -13.93
CA ILE A 202 1.61 -26.90 -13.63
C ILE A 202 2.87 -26.61 -12.81
N ASP A 203 3.02 -27.26 -11.66
CA ASP A 203 4.14 -27.02 -10.74
C ASP A 203 5.49 -27.28 -11.42
N THR A 204 5.61 -28.39 -12.16
CA THR A 204 6.86 -28.77 -12.82
C THR A 204 7.22 -27.80 -13.96
N THR A 205 6.23 -27.37 -14.74
CA THR A 205 6.47 -26.53 -15.92
C THR A 205 6.70 -25.07 -15.50
N THR A 206 5.96 -24.57 -14.51
CA THR A 206 6.20 -23.25 -13.91
C THR A 206 7.60 -23.18 -13.30
N ALA A 207 8.02 -24.19 -12.53
CA ALA A 207 9.37 -24.24 -11.97
C ALA A 207 10.45 -24.26 -13.07
N ALA A 208 10.25 -25.03 -14.15
CA ALA A 208 11.18 -25.06 -15.27
C ALA A 208 11.25 -23.72 -16.03
N CYS A 209 10.12 -23.00 -16.13
CA CYS A 209 10.08 -21.66 -16.68
C CYS A 209 10.84 -20.67 -15.79
N ILE A 210 10.62 -20.71 -14.47
CA ILE A 210 11.31 -19.84 -13.51
C ILE A 210 12.82 -20.04 -13.60
N ASP A 211 13.30 -21.28 -13.58
CA ASP A 211 14.72 -21.61 -13.73
C ASP A 211 15.31 -21.12 -15.05
N TYR A 212 14.54 -21.17 -16.15
CA TYR A 212 14.98 -20.77 -17.49
C TYR A 212 14.98 -19.26 -17.72
N VAL A 213 13.91 -18.59 -17.28
CA VAL A 213 13.62 -17.17 -17.56
C VAL A 213 14.22 -16.27 -16.49
N PHE A 214 13.95 -16.58 -15.23
CA PHE A 214 14.30 -15.72 -14.10
C PHE A 214 15.65 -16.11 -13.51
N GLY A 215 15.95 -17.40 -13.37
CA GLY A 215 17.23 -17.85 -12.84
C GLY A 215 17.57 -17.17 -11.50
N ASN A 216 18.58 -16.29 -11.48
CA ASN A 216 18.98 -15.52 -10.29
C ASN A 216 18.36 -14.12 -10.19
N ILE A 217 17.48 -13.71 -11.11
CA ILE A 217 16.87 -12.36 -11.14
C ILE A 217 16.05 -12.12 -9.87
N THR A 218 15.31 -13.14 -9.42
CA THR A 218 14.49 -13.06 -8.20
C THR A 218 15.37 -12.95 -6.96
N ASP A 219 16.46 -13.72 -6.89
CA ASP A 219 17.48 -13.57 -5.84
C ASP A 219 18.11 -12.16 -5.84
N GLU A 220 18.34 -11.56 -7.02
CA GLU A 220 18.86 -10.19 -7.15
C GLU A 220 17.81 -9.15 -6.72
N CYS A 221 16.55 -9.32 -7.11
CA CYS A 221 15.42 -8.50 -6.68
C CYS A 221 15.29 -8.49 -5.15
N ILE A 222 15.31 -9.67 -4.54
CA ILE A 222 15.24 -9.86 -3.07
C ILE A 222 16.47 -9.26 -2.39
N SER A 223 17.68 -9.61 -2.84
CA SER A 223 18.92 -9.21 -2.16
C SER A 223 19.25 -7.72 -2.29
N SER A 224 18.79 -7.08 -3.36
CA SER A 224 18.91 -5.63 -3.54
C SER A 224 17.79 -4.85 -2.84
N GLY A 225 16.73 -5.53 -2.40
CA GLY A 225 15.51 -4.90 -1.89
C GLY A 225 14.83 -4.03 -2.95
N GLN A 226 14.84 -4.46 -4.22
CA GLN A 226 14.39 -3.66 -5.36
C GLN A 226 12.97 -3.13 -5.18
N TRP A 227 12.10 -3.97 -4.63
CA TRP A 227 10.68 -3.65 -4.38
C TRP A 227 10.36 -3.47 -2.89
N ASP A 228 11.39 -3.39 -2.05
CA ASP A 228 11.22 -3.06 -0.63
C ASP A 228 10.85 -1.58 -0.45
N THR A 229 10.24 -1.27 0.69
CA THR A 229 9.76 0.07 1.00
C THR A 229 10.91 1.02 1.35
N ILE A 230 10.92 2.24 0.79
CA ILE A 230 12.01 3.21 0.93
C ILE A 230 11.56 4.46 1.72
N ILE A 231 11.09 4.30 2.96
CA ILE A 231 10.89 5.37 3.97
C ILE A 231 9.99 6.58 3.56
N PRO A 232 9.50 7.35 4.53
CA PRO A 232 8.31 7.05 5.31
C PRO A 232 6.98 7.15 4.60
N ILE A 233 6.84 7.92 3.51
CA ILE A 233 5.75 7.67 2.56
C ILE A 233 6.32 6.62 1.63
N ASP A 234 5.82 5.40 1.74
CA ASP A 234 6.23 4.31 0.86
C ASP A 234 5.80 4.62 -0.57
N TYR A 235 6.70 5.22 -1.34
CA TYR A 235 6.60 5.31 -2.78
C TYR A 235 7.80 4.59 -3.38
N ASN A 236 7.61 3.31 -3.69
CA ASN A 236 8.51 2.58 -4.55
C ASN A 236 7.90 2.51 -5.96
N PRO A 237 8.30 3.40 -6.89
CA PRO A 237 7.77 3.39 -8.26
C PRO A 237 8.01 2.05 -8.99
N ALA A 238 9.08 1.33 -8.65
CA ALA A 238 9.36 0.03 -9.22
C ALA A 238 8.33 -1.01 -8.76
N ARG A 239 8.03 -1.03 -7.45
CA ARG A 239 6.99 -1.88 -6.87
C ARG A 239 5.61 -1.59 -7.48
N TYR A 240 5.20 -0.32 -7.49
CA TYR A 240 3.92 0.09 -8.10
C TYR A 240 3.82 -0.35 -9.57
N SER A 241 4.89 -0.14 -10.35
CA SER A 241 4.92 -0.55 -11.75
C SER A 241 4.90 -2.07 -11.94
N ALA A 242 5.43 -2.84 -10.97
CA ALA A 242 5.36 -4.29 -10.96
C ALA A 242 3.94 -4.77 -10.64
N GLU A 243 3.31 -4.23 -9.59
CA GLU A 243 1.93 -4.56 -9.22
C GLU A 243 0.96 -4.25 -10.38
N GLU A 244 1.01 -3.05 -10.95
CA GLU A 244 0.18 -2.66 -12.10
C GLU A 244 0.44 -3.49 -13.36
N CYS A 245 1.68 -3.94 -13.55
CA CYS A 245 1.97 -4.82 -14.68
C CYS A 245 1.35 -6.20 -14.47
N MET A 246 1.43 -6.78 -13.26
CA MET A 246 0.74 -8.04 -12.95
C MET A 246 -0.77 -7.90 -13.14
N ASP A 247 -1.38 -6.83 -12.61
CA ASP A 247 -2.81 -6.57 -12.79
C ASP A 247 -3.18 -6.45 -14.28
N GLY A 248 -2.38 -5.73 -15.07
CA GLY A 248 -2.60 -5.60 -16.51
C GLY A 248 -2.41 -6.90 -17.29
N ILE A 249 -1.53 -7.79 -16.81
CA ILE A 249 -1.35 -9.15 -17.36
C ILE A 249 -2.59 -9.99 -17.05
N ASP A 250 -3.03 -10.00 -15.79
CA ASP A 250 -4.19 -10.77 -15.32
C ASP A 250 -5.47 -10.34 -16.05
N GLU A 251 -5.70 -9.03 -16.21
CA GLU A 251 -6.81 -8.49 -17.00
C GLU A 251 -6.73 -8.89 -18.49
N GLY A 252 -5.53 -8.83 -19.05
CA GLY A 252 -5.26 -9.22 -20.43
C GLY A 252 -5.63 -10.68 -20.67
N VAL A 253 -5.16 -11.58 -19.80
CA VAL A 253 -5.47 -13.02 -19.87
C VAL A 253 -6.96 -13.28 -19.62
N ALA A 254 -7.58 -12.64 -18.62
CA ALA A 254 -9.01 -12.81 -18.34
C ALA A 254 -9.91 -12.38 -19.52
N SER A 255 -9.45 -11.43 -20.34
CA SER A 255 -10.14 -10.98 -21.55
C SER A 255 -9.90 -11.86 -22.79
N GLY A 256 -8.93 -12.77 -22.73
CA GLY A 256 -8.45 -13.61 -23.83
C GLY A 256 -8.11 -15.04 -23.37
N GLY A 257 -7.02 -15.59 -23.90
CA GLY A 257 -6.38 -16.81 -23.39
C GLY A 257 -4.96 -16.53 -22.90
N ALA A 258 -4.36 -17.46 -22.14
CA ALA A 258 -3.02 -17.28 -21.58
C ALA A 258 -1.96 -17.00 -22.67
N CYS A 259 -2.17 -17.53 -23.89
CA CYS A 259 -1.29 -17.25 -25.02
C CYS A 259 -1.36 -15.82 -25.57
N ASP A 260 -2.41 -15.06 -25.31
CA ASP A 260 -2.55 -13.70 -25.82
C ASP A 260 -1.51 -12.75 -25.18
N LEU A 261 -1.13 -13.03 -23.94
CA LEU A 261 -0.05 -12.35 -23.21
C LEU A 261 1.28 -12.34 -24.01
N PHE A 262 1.55 -13.40 -24.75
CA PHE A 262 2.82 -13.62 -25.45
C PHE A 262 2.80 -13.23 -26.93
N THR A 263 1.65 -12.77 -27.41
CA THR A 263 1.50 -12.25 -28.79
C THR A 263 1.47 -10.72 -28.83
N SER A 264 1.35 -10.06 -27.67
CA SER A 264 1.44 -8.62 -27.50
C SER A 264 2.68 -8.25 -26.69
N LEU A 265 3.27 -7.08 -26.97
CA LEU A 265 4.37 -6.57 -26.15
C LEU A 265 3.87 -6.36 -24.71
N PRO A 266 4.69 -6.61 -23.67
CA PRO A 266 4.31 -6.32 -22.31
C PRO A 266 3.81 -4.87 -22.20
N PRO A 267 2.78 -4.61 -21.38
CA PRO A 267 2.35 -3.25 -21.08
C PRO A 267 3.57 -2.38 -20.76
N ALA A 268 3.62 -1.15 -21.31
CA ALA A 268 4.76 -0.24 -21.10
C ALA A 268 5.02 0.04 -19.61
N ILE A 269 4.03 -0.19 -18.75
CA ILE A 269 4.12 -0.08 -17.29
C ILE A 269 5.07 -1.12 -16.67
N CYS A 270 5.20 -2.31 -17.27
CA CYS A 270 6.12 -3.36 -16.81
C CYS A 270 7.58 -2.90 -16.82
N ALA A 271 7.96 -2.05 -17.77
CA ALA A 271 9.30 -1.46 -17.84
C ALA A 271 9.65 -0.64 -16.58
N GLY A 272 8.66 -0.07 -15.91
CA GLY A 272 8.82 0.66 -14.67
C GLY A 272 9.23 -0.22 -13.48
N ALA A 273 8.96 -1.54 -13.54
CA ALA A 273 9.33 -2.49 -12.50
C ALA A 273 10.85 -2.64 -12.32
N TYR A 274 11.63 -2.29 -13.37
CA TYR A 274 13.09 -2.36 -13.42
C TYR A 274 13.68 -0.99 -13.74
N LEU A 275 13.61 -0.05 -12.79
CA LEU A 275 14.03 1.35 -12.96
C LEU A 275 15.48 1.51 -13.45
N THR A 276 16.36 0.56 -13.12
CA THR A 276 17.78 0.59 -13.49
C THR A 276 18.08 -0.03 -14.85
N ASP A 277 17.27 -0.99 -15.30
CA ASP A 277 17.41 -1.63 -16.61
C ASP A 277 16.05 -2.01 -17.21
N PRO A 278 15.34 -1.06 -17.84
CA PRO A 278 14.04 -1.34 -18.44
C PRO A 278 14.08 -2.40 -19.57
N GLN A 279 15.25 -2.67 -20.16
CA GLN A 279 15.42 -3.70 -21.20
C GLN A 279 15.39 -5.13 -20.62
N GLN A 280 15.53 -5.26 -19.30
CA GLN A 280 15.40 -6.53 -18.60
C GLN A 280 14.00 -7.12 -18.80
N VAL A 281 12.96 -6.29 -18.86
CA VAL A 281 11.58 -6.74 -19.11
C VAL A 281 11.41 -7.32 -20.50
N GLU A 282 11.95 -6.66 -21.53
CA GLU A 282 11.90 -7.20 -22.89
C GLU A 282 12.62 -8.55 -22.99
N SER A 283 13.73 -8.69 -22.27
CA SER A 283 14.50 -9.93 -22.21
C SER A 283 13.73 -11.06 -21.53
N ILE A 284 13.08 -10.77 -20.39
CA ILE A 284 12.21 -11.72 -19.68
C ILE A 284 11.10 -12.21 -20.61
N PHE A 285 10.32 -11.31 -21.21
CA PHE A 285 9.22 -11.69 -22.10
C PHE A 285 9.69 -12.47 -23.33
N THR A 286 10.86 -12.14 -23.88
CA THR A 286 11.47 -12.92 -24.98
C THR A 286 11.78 -14.35 -24.54
N LEU A 287 12.41 -14.53 -23.38
CA LEU A 287 12.74 -15.85 -22.84
C LEU A 287 11.49 -16.67 -22.52
N VAL A 288 10.43 -16.05 -22.01
CA VAL A 288 9.16 -16.73 -21.74
C VAL A 288 8.52 -17.23 -23.04
N ILE A 289 8.54 -16.41 -24.10
CA ILE A 289 8.06 -16.82 -25.43
C ILE A 289 8.88 -18.00 -25.96
N GLU A 290 10.21 -17.92 -25.88
CA GLU A 290 11.10 -19.01 -26.31
C GLU A 290 10.86 -20.30 -25.54
N PHE A 291 10.67 -20.21 -24.22
CA PHE A 291 10.32 -21.35 -23.38
C PHE A 291 9.00 -21.98 -23.84
N THR A 292 7.96 -21.16 -24.02
CA THR A 292 6.63 -21.62 -24.43
C THR A 292 6.66 -22.31 -25.79
N ASP A 293 7.41 -21.78 -26.76
CA ASP A 293 7.56 -22.38 -28.08
C ASP A 293 8.42 -23.66 -28.07
N ALA A 294 9.35 -23.80 -27.12
CA ALA A 294 10.16 -25.00 -26.94
C ALA A 294 9.39 -26.19 -26.33
N GLN A 295 8.23 -25.95 -25.71
CA GLN A 295 7.35 -27.01 -25.18
C GLN A 295 6.45 -27.65 -26.25
N LEU A 296 6.47 -27.15 -27.50
CA LEU A 296 5.72 -27.67 -28.65
C LEU A 296 6.45 -28.81 -29.39
#